data_AF-A0A5D4SAU3-F1
#
_entry.id   AF-A0A5D4SAU3-F1
#
_cell.length_a   1.000
_cell.length_b   1.000
_cell.length_c   1.000
_cell.angle_alpha   90.00
_cell.angle_beta   90.00
_cell.angle_gamma   90.00
#
_symmetry.space_group_name_H-M   'P 1'
#
loop_
_entity.id
_entity.type
_entity.pdbx_description
1 polymer ?
#
loop_
_entity_poly.entity_id
_entity_poly.type
_entity_poly.pdbx_seq_one_letter_code
_entity_poly.pdbx_strand_id
1 'polypeptide(L)' 'MKLDRFSQGLPDPQSQDPIDLGDCAYEKCNSTIYLGEKNWDYDREWFCSSFCLAKYLGAFKRYVEMEDYWQGGNI' A
#
# COMPACT_ATOMS: atom_id res chain seq x y z
N MET A 1 15.52 -16.72 48.80
CA MET A 1 15.39 -16.95 47.35
C MET A 1 14.80 -15.68 46.73
N LYS A 2 15.61 -14.93 45.97
CA LYS A 2 15.15 -13.74 45.25
C LYS A 2 14.77 -14.15 43.82
N LEU A 3 13.51 -14.00 43.45
CA LEU A 3 13.00 -14.26 42.11
C LEU A 3 13.25 -13.03 41.22
N ASP A 4 14.51 -12.75 40.88
CA ASP A 4 14.87 -11.57 40.04
C ASP A 4 14.68 -11.81 38.53
N ARG A 5 14.17 -12.99 38.12
CA ARG A 5 14.07 -13.42 36.71
C ARG A 5 13.04 -12.65 35.87
N PHE A 6 12.17 -11.85 36.49
CA PHE A 6 11.15 -11.03 35.81
C PHE A 6 11.45 -9.52 35.84
N SER A 7 12.60 -9.10 36.39
CA SER A 7 12.93 -7.68 36.61
C SER A 7 13.26 -6.89 35.33
N GLN A 8 13.40 -7.56 34.20
CA GLN A 8 13.59 -6.92 32.89
C GLN A 8 12.67 -7.59 31.88
N GLY A 9 11.41 -7.15 31.84
CA GLY A 9 10.60 -7.37 30.65
C GLY A 9 11.30 -6.70 29.47
N LEU A 10 11.62 -7.47 28.44
CA LEU A 10 12.08 -6.88 27.17
C LEU A 10 11.00 -5.89 26.70
N PRO A 11 11.38 -4.72 26.16
CA PRO A 11 10.40 -3.81 25.58
C PRO A 11 9.60 -4.61 24.55
N ASP A 12 8.27 -4.57 24.68
CA ASP A 12 7.38 -5.28 23.78
C ASP A 12 7.70 -4.81 22.35
N PRO A 13 8.12 -5.71 21.44
CA PRO A 13 8.36 -5.33 20.05
C PRO A 13 7.12 -4.71 19.38
N GLN A 14 5.93 -4.93 19.93
CA GLN A 14 4.66 -4.34 19.50
C GLN A 14 4.42 -2.93 20.07
N SER A 15 5.32 -2.39 20.91
CA SER A 15 5.17 -1.06 21.52
C SER A 15 5.71 0.08 20.67
N GLN A 16 6.19 -0.19 19.46
CA GLN A 16 6.69 0.86 18.58
C GLN A 16 5.52 1.47 17.82
N ASP A 17 5.39 2.80 17.90
CA ASP A 17 4.44 3.53 17.08
C ASP A 17 4.75 3.30 15.59
N PRO A 18 3.73 3.16 14.72
CA PRO A 18 3.93 3.04 13.28
C PRO A 18 4.74 4.21 12.74
N ILE A 19 5.71 3.92 11.86
CA ILE A 19 6.51 4.95 11.21
C ILE A 19 5.77 5.40 9.94
N ASP A 20 5.31 6.64 9.95
CA ASP A 20 4.71 7.33 8.80
C ASP A 20 5.78 7.63 7.72
N LEU A 21 5.51 7.24 6.48
CA LEU A 21 6.36 7.50 5.31
C LEU A 21 5.81 8.59 4.37
N GLY A 22 4.58 9.03 4.59
CA GLY A 22 3.87 10.02 3.77
C GLY A 22 2.47 9.54 3.36
N ASP A 23 1.80 10.34 2.53
CA ASP A 23 0.46 10.04 2.04
C ASP A 23 0.47 9.41 0.64
N CYS A 24 -0.57 8.65 0.33
CA CYS A 24 -0.84 8.10 -1.00
C CYS A 24 -0.88 9.21 -2.06
N ALA A 25 -0.09 9.06 -3.13
CA ALA A 25 0.04 10.05 -4.19
C ALA A 25 -1.24 10.30 -5.01
N TYR A 26 -2.25 9.43 -4.92
CA TYR A 26 -3.57 9.74 -5.47
C TYR A 26 -4.31 10.73 -4.55
N GLU A 27 -4.30 12.02 -4.91
CA GLU A 27 -4.80 13.17 -4.13
C GLU A 27 -6.23 13.02 -3.56
N LYS A 28 -7.07 12.16 -4.16
CA LYS A 28 -8.44 11.91 -3.66
C LYS A 28 -8.49 10.87 -2.53
N CYS A 29 -7.40 10.15 -2.28
CA CYS A 29 -7.30 9.12 -1.25
C CYS A 29 -6.83 9.69 0.09
N ASN A 30 -5.70 10.39 0.10
CA ASN A 30 -5.05 10.96 1.31
C ASN A 30 -4.89 9.96 2.46
N SER A 31 -4.65 8.68 2.13
CA SER A 31 -4.35 7.67 3.14
C SER A 31 -2.85 7.70 3.44
N THR A 32 -2.51 7.77 4.72
CA THR A 32 -1.14 7.65 5.22
C THR A 32 -0.59 6.25 4.95
N ILE A 33 0.69 6.19 4.59
CA ILE A 33 1.44 4.99 4.27
C ILE A 33 2.46 4.75 5.38
N TYR A 34 2.39 3.58 6.02
CA TYR A 34 3.30 3.23 7.10
C TYR A 34 4.40 2.26 6.66
N LEU A 35 5.55 2.33 7.34
CA LEU A 35 6.66 1.40 7.13
C LEU A 35 6.21 -0.04 7.45
N GLY A 36 6.51 -0.96 6.53
CA GLY A 36 6.19 -2.38 6.67
C GLY A 36 4.84 -2.78 6.09
N GLU A 37 4.01 -1.83 5.65
CA GLU A 37 2.78 -2.11 4.91
C GLU A 37 3.05 -2.49 3.45
N LYS A 38 2.14 -3.28 2.87
CA LYS A 38 2.19 -3.61 1.44
C LYS A 38 1.61 -2.46 0.62
N ASN A 39 2.48 -1.74 -0.05
CA ASN A 39 2.15 -0.59 -0.90
C ASN A 39 2.69 -0.78 -2.32
N TRP A 40 2.31 0.11 -3.23
CA TRP A 40 2.76 0.13 -4.62
C TRP A 40 3.69 1.31 -4.86
N ASP A 41 4.85 1.05 -5.46
CA ASP A 41 5.79 2.07 -5.96
C ASP A 41 5.62 2.19 -7.47
N TYR A 42 5.38 3.40 -7.95
CA TYR A 42 5.40 3.74 -9.37
C TYR A 42 5.99 5.13 -9.57
N ASP A 43 7.02 5.23 -10.41
CA ASP A 43 7.73 6.49 -10.71
C ASP A 43 8.17 7.29 -9.46
N ARG A 44 8.64 6.57 -8.42
CA ARG A 44 9.08 7.12 -7.13
C ARG A 44 7.95 7.73 -6.27
N GLU A 45 6.71 7.46 -6.63
CA GLU A 45 5.54 7.79 -5.83
C GLU A 45 4.93 6.52 -5.21
N TRP A 46 4.35 6.70 -4.01
CA TRP A 46 3.78 5.61 -3.23
C TRP A 46 2.25 5.63 -3.27
N PHE A 47 1.66 4.45 -3.44
CA PHE A 47 0.21 4.26 -3.49
C PHE A 47 -0.24 3.17 -2.52
N CYS A 48 -1.26 3.47 -1.72
CA CYS A 48 -1.81 2.55 -0.72
C CYS A 48 -2.53 1.33 -1.32
N SER A 49 -2.87 1.37 -2.61
CA SER A 49 -3.57 0.28 -3.30
C SER A 49 -3.40 0.33 -4.81
N SER A 50 -3.59 -0.83 -5.46
CA SER A 50 -3.61 -0.93 -6.92
C SER A 50 -4.74 -0.11 -7.55
N PHE A 51 -5.84 0.09 -6.83
CA PHE A 51 -6.93 0.97 -7.27
C PHE A 51 -6.48 2.44 -7.34
N CYS A 52 -5.76 2.92 -6.33
CA CYS A 52 -5.22 4.28 -6.32
C CYS A 52 -4.20 4.48 -7.45
N LEU A 53 -3.29 3.54 -7.64
CA LEU A 53 -2.36 3.55 -8.76
C LEU A 53 -3.10 3.56 -10.11
N ALA A 54 -4.09 2.68 -10.30
CA ALA A 54 -4.89 2.65 -11.52
C ALA A 54 -5.59 3.99 -11.78
N LYS A 55 -6.17 4.61 -10.74
CA LYS A 55 -6.82 5.92 -10.87
C LYS A 55 -5.84 7.05 -11.16
N TYR A 56 -4.68 7.04 -10.53
CA TYR A 56 -3.59 7.97 -10.81
C TYR A 56 -3.15 7.89 -12.28
N LEU A 57 -3.02 6.67 -12.82
CA LEU A 57 -2.70 6.42 -14.24
C LEU A 57 -3.85 6.71 -15.22
N GLY A 58 -4.99 7.22 -14.73
CA GLY A 58 -6.16 7.52 -15.56
C GLY A 58 -6.95 6.29 -16.02
N ALA A 59 -6.79 5.14 -15.38
CA ALA A 59 -7.52 3.93 -15.73
C ALA A 59 -8.99 3.97 -15.25
N PHE A 60 -9.86 3.40 -16.08
CA PHE A 60 -11.28 3.23 -15.79
C PHE A 60 -11.65 1.76 -15.82
N LYS A 61 -12.44 1.34 -14.83
CA LYS A 61 -12.99 -0.01 -14.79
C LYS A 61 -14.15 -0.07 -15.78
N ARG A 62 -14.02 -0.94 -16.78
CA ARG A 62 -15.06 -1.25 -17.77
C ARG A 62 -15.11 -2.75 -18.01
N TYR A 63 -16.26 -3.25 -18.45
CA TYR A 63 -16.33 -4.60 -19.00
C TYR A 63 -15.63 -4.61 -20.36
N VAL A 64 -15.12 -5.78 -20.74
CA VAL A 64 -14.62 -5.98 -22.10
C VAL A 64 -15.83 -6.19 -22.99
N GLU A 65 -16.02 -5.33 -23.98
CA GLU A 65 -17.08 -5.49 -24.98
C GLU A 65 -16.56 -6.32 -26.15
N MET A 66 -17.48 -6.97 -26.89
CA MET A 66 -17.12 -7.77 -28.06
C MET A 66 -16.32 -6.99 -29.11
N GLU A 67 -16.55 -5.68 -29.20
CA GLU A 67 -15.85 -4.76 -30.12
C GLU A 67 -14.36 -4.57 -29.75
N ASP A 68 -14.02 -4.63 -28.46
CA ASP A 68 -12.63 -4.54 -27.98
C ASP A 68 -11.85 -5.83 -28.28
N TYR A 69 -12.52 -6.99 -28.33
CA TYR A 69 -11.88 -8.31 -28.54
C TYR A 69 -11.33 -8.48 -29.97
N TRP A 70 -11.99 -7.91 -30.98
CA TRP A 70 -11.56 -8.01 -32.38
C TRP A 70 -10.51 -6.95 -32.78
N GLN A 71 -10.35 -5.88 -31.99
CA GLN A 71 -9.26 -4.90 -32.19
C GLN A 71 -7.91 -5.38 -31.63
N GLY A 72 -7.87 -6.45 -30.84
CA GLY A 72 -6.65 -7.05 -30.29
C GLY A 72 -5.97 -8.11 -31.17
N GLY A 73 -6.47 -8.34 -32.39
CA GLY A 73 -5.95 -9.36 -33.30
C GLY A 73 -4.72 -8.91 -34.07
N ASN A 74 -3.53 -9.04 -33.46
CA ASN A 74 -2.25 -9.42 -34.09
C ASN A 74 -1.15 -9.43 -33.02
N ILE A 75 -0.90 -10.60 -32.44
CA ILE A 75 0.42 -10.97 -31.91
C ILE A 75 0.95 -12.07 -32.82
#